data_AF-A0A4Y8AVE2-F1
#
_entry.id   AF-A0A4Y8AVE2-F1
#
_cell.length_a   1.000
_cell.length_b   1.000
_cell.length_c   1.000
_cell.angle_alpha   90.00
_cell.angle_beta   90.00
_cell.angle_gamma   90.00
#
_symmetry.space_group_name_H-M   'P 1'
#
loop_
_entity.id
_entity.type
_entity.pdbx_description
1 polymer ?
#
loop_
_entity_poly.entity_id
_entity_poly.type
_entity_poly.pdbx_seq_one_letter_code
_entity_poly.pdbx_strand_id
1 'polypeptide(L)'
;MQNKFTNWIKWEDRNNLNGINYPGIYCIAVSDKLLTEFNFIPELEYVGMTNSKGGLKSRLNQFDTTIKKKRTNHGGADRFLYKYQNYDAIKDSIYVAIQSFKCNTKNPLPQDLRIMGEITKCEYDCWAMYIENNGRFPKFNDKNNALKFSKIRT
;
A
#
# COMPACT_ATOMS: atom_id res chain seq x y z
N MET A 1 -8.86 14.01 -4.05
CA MET A 1 -7.80 13.18 -3.44
C MET A 1 -6.96 12.46 -4.49
N GLN A 2 -7.61 11.86 -5.48
CA GLN A 2 -7.02 11.13 -6.61
C GLN A 2 -5.84 11.84 -7.29
N ASN A 3 -5.95 13.14 -7.60
CA ASN A 3 -4.90 13.91 -8.28
C ASN A 3 -3.61 14.11 -7.46
N LYS A 4 -3.56 13.66 -6.20
CA LYS A 4 -2.36 13.71 -5.35
C LYS A 4 -1.53 12.43 -5.41
N PHE A 5 -2.08 11.35 -5.96
CA PHE A 5 -1.35 10.11 -6.15
C PHE A 5 -0.55 10.15 -7.44
N THR A 6 0.55 9.42 -7.48
CA THR A 6 1.20 9.06 -8.73
C THR A 6 0.27 8.20 -9.57
N ASN A 7 0.51 8.17 -10.88
CA ASN A 7 -0.03 7.15 -11.77
C ASN A 7 0.30 5.73 -11.26
N TRP A 8 -0.49 4.75 -11.72
CA TRP A 8 -0.16 3.35 -11.51
C TRP A 8 1.13 3.02 -12.24
N ILE A 9 2.02 2.34 -11.55
CA ILE A 9 3.22 1.76 -12.16
C ILE A 9 3.32 0.28 -11.77
N LYS A 10 4.07 -0.49 -12.55
CA LYS A 10 4.35 -1.89 -12.22
C LYS A 10 5.10 -1.98 -10.90
N TRP A 11 4.84 -3.05 -10.14
CA TRP A 11 5.47 -3.27 -8.85
C TRP A 11 6.99 -3.37 -8.92
N GLU A 12 7.54 -3.90 -10.01
CA GLU A 12 8.99 -3.97 -10.22
C GLU A 12 9.64 -2.57 -10.25
N ASP A 13 8.94 -1.58 -10.81
CA ASP A 13 9.40 -0.20 -10.97
C ASP A 13 9.21 0.66 -9.71
N ARG A 14 8.64 0.11 -8.63
CA ARG A 14 8.28 0.87 -7.42
C ARG A 14 9.44 1.72 -6.87
N ASN A 15 10.68 1.28 -7.01
CA ASN A 15 11.85 2.00 -6.50
C ASN A 15 12.15 3.31 -7.25
N ASN A 16 11.54 3.51 -8.42
CA ASN A 16 11.73 4.69 -9.26
C ASN A 16 10.71 5.81 -8.95
N LEU A 17 9.78 5.59 -8.02
CA LEU A 17 8.75 6.58 -7.67
C LEU A 17 9.34 7.82 -7.01
N ASN A 18 8.99 8.99 -7.54
CA ASN A 18 9.30 10.27 -6.93
C ASN A 18 8.65 10.39 -5.54
N GLY A 19 9.42 10.82 -4.55
CA GLY A 19 8.93 10.97 -3.17
C GLY A 19 8.88 9.69 -2.35
N ILE A 20 9.36 8.55 -2.86
CA ILE A 20 9.33 7.26 -2.15
C ILE A 20 10.10 7.25 -0.81
N ASN A 21 11.06 8.17 -0.62
CA ASN A 21 11.80 8.27 0.64
C ASN A 21 11.03 9.01 1.75
N TYR A 22 9.89 9.62 1.44
CA TYR A 22 9.03 10.30 2.40
C TYR A 22 7.95 9.37 2.97
N PRO A 23 7.36 9.70 4.14
CA PRO A 23 6.15 9.02 4.61
C PRO A 23 4.96 9.30 3.69
N GLY A 24 3.88 8.53 3.84
CA GLY A 24 2.68 8.73 3.03
C GLY A 24 1.81 7.50 2.89
N ILE A 25 0.99 7.51 1.83
CA ILE A 25 0.05 6.44 1.46
C ILE A 25 0.59 5.67 0.27
N TYR A 26 0.35 4.37 0.24
CA TYR A 26 0.53 3.51 -0.93
C TYR A 26 -0.72 2.68 -1.16
N CYS A 27 -1.08 2.56 -2.44
CA CYS A 27 -2.17 1.74 -2.93
C CYS A 27 -1.59 0.61 -3.78
N ILE A 28 -2.11 -0.60 -3.63
CA ILE A 28 -1.70 -1.78 -4.39
C ILE A 28 -2.92 -2.33 -5.12
N ALA A 29 -2.76 -2.53 -6.42
CA ALA A 29 -3.75 -3.16 -7.27
C ALA A 29 -3.19 -4.44 -7.89
N VAL A 30 -4.07 -5.39 -8.21
CA VAL A 30 -3.73 -6.59 -8.98
C VAL A 30 -4.63 -6.65 -10.19
N SER A 31 -4.06 -6.57 -11.39
CA SER A 31 -4.81 -6.57 -12.64
C SER A 31 -4.00 -7.19 -13.79
N ASP A 32 -4.68 -7.95 -14.64
CA ASP A 32 -4.09 -8.47 -15.88
C ASP A 32 -4.14 -7.42 -17.01
N LYS A 33 -4.89 -6.33 -16.80
CA LYS A 33 -4.93 -5.18 -17.71
C LYS A 33 -3.82 -4.20 -17.35
N LEU A 34 -3.40 -3.42 -18.35
CA LEU A 34 -2.49 -2.30 -18.12
C LEU A 34 -3.21 -1.21 -17.32
N LEU A 35 -2.64 -0.83 -16.18
CA LEU A 35 -3.11 0.31 -15.38
C LEU A 35 -2.15 1.48 -15.59
N THR A 36 -2.69 2.65 -15.93
CA THR A 36 -1.90 3.87 -16.20
C THR A 36 -2.26 4.98 -15.21
N GLU A 37 -3.50 5.45 -15.20
CA GLU A 37 -3.94 6.55 -14.35
C GLU A 37 -4.49 6.07 -13.01
N PHE A 38 -4.10 6.73 -11.92
CA PHE A 38 -4.56 6.34 -10.59
C PHE A 38 -6.03 6.69 -10.38
N ASN A 39 -6.84 5.65 -10.18
CA ASN A 39 -8.25 5.73 -9.85
C ASN A 39 -8.58 4.70 -8.75
N PHE A 40 -9.63 4.94 -7.96
CA PHE A 40 -10.12 3.98 -6.96
C PHE A 40 -10.92 2.84 -7.63
N ILE A 41 -10.20 1.98 -8.35
CA ILE A 41 -10.74 0.85 -9.14
C ILE A 41 -11.01 -0.39 -8.28
N PRO A 42 -11.92 -1.30 -8.68
CA PRO A 42 -12.20 -2.54 -7.95
C PRO A 42 -10.97 -3.42 -7.69
N GLU A 43 -9.98 -3.39 -8.59
CA GLU A 43 -8.71 -4.11 -8.54
C GLU A 43 -7.72 -3.57 -7.49
N LEU A 44 -7.96 -2.38 -6.93
CA LEU A 44 -7.20 -1.89 -5.78
C LEU A 44 -7.58 -2.76 -4.58
N GLU A 45 -6.67 -3.65 -4.19
CA GLU A 45 -6.89 -4.66 -3.15
C GLU A 45 -6.34 -4.24 -1.79
N TYR A 46 -5.45 -3.23 -1.75
CA TYR A 46 -4.86 -2.77 -0.50
C TYR A 46 -4.48 -1.28 -0.52
N VAL A 47 -4.79 -0.58 0.57
CA VAL A 47 -4.27 0.75 0.92
C VAL A 47 -3.51 0.62 2.23
N GLY A 48 -2.33 1.22 2.32
CA GLY A 48 -1.61 1.34 3.58
C GLY A 48 -0.92 2.68 3.72
N MET A 49 -0.63 3.04 4.96
CA MET A 49 0.16 4.23 5.29
C MET A 49 1.51 3.91 5.95
N THR A 50 2.40 4.90 5.98
CA THR A 50 3.59 4.86 6.80
C THR A 50 3.99 6.25 7.31
N ASN A 51 4.29 6.31 8.61
CA ASN A 51 4.96 7.41 9.30
C ASN A 51 6.42 7.04 9.67
N SER A 52 6.98 5.99 9.07
CA SER A 52 8.29 5.46 9.46
C SER A 52 9.47 6.32 8.99
N LYS A 53 10.61 6.21 9.69
CA LYS A 53 11.89 6.82 9.31
C LYS A 53 12.36 6.47 7.90
N GLY A 54 12.08 5.25 7.43
CA GLY A 54 12.44 4.78 6.09
C GLY A 54 11.42 5.09 4.99
N GLY A 55 10.38 5.89 5.30
CA GLY A 55 9.35 6.32 4.34
C GLY A 55 8.59 5.17 3.67
N LEU A 56 7.98 5.50 2.52
CA LEU A 56 7.30 4.56 1.64
C LEU A 56 8.24 3.47 1.15
N LYS A 57 9.52 3.78 0.86
CA LYS A 57 10.54 2.83 0.41
C LYS A 57 10.66 1.64 1.35
N SER A 58 10.87 1.91 2.65
CA SER A 58 11.00 0.85 3.65
C SER A 58 9.70 0.06 3.80
N ARG A 59 8.54 0.72 3.70
CA ARG A 59 7.24 0.06 3.85
C ARG A 59 6.93 -0.87 2.67
N LEU A 60 7.17 -0.40 1.44
CA LEU A 60 7.02 -1.21 0.22
C LEU A 60 8.02 -2.36 0.19
N ASN A 61 9.24 -2.18 0.72
CA ASN A 61 10.19 -3.27 0.87
C ASN A 61 9.72 -4.33 1.89
N GLN A 62 9.14 -3.92 3.02
CA GLN A 62 8.54 -4.86 3.98
C GLN A 62 7.42 -5.66 3.30
N PHE A 63 6.56 -5.00 2.53
CA PHE A 63 5.53 -5.66 1.73
C PHE A 63 6.14 -6.69 0.76
N ASP A 64 7.12 -6.27 -0.05
CA ASP A 64 7.81 -7.12 -1.03
C ASP A 64 8.46 -8.35 -0.39
N THR A 65 9.18 -8.16 0.73
CA THR A 65 9.84 -9.27 1.43
C THR A 65 8.85 -10.23 2.08
N THR A 66 7.66 -9.77 2.46
CA THR A 66 6.58 -10.64 2.95
C THR A 66 5.97 -11.45 1.81
N ILE A 67 5.59 -10.84 0.68
CA ILE A 67 4.99 -11.58 -0.43
C ILE A 67 5.97 -12.56 -1.11
N LYS A 68 7.29 -12.30 -1.00
CA LYS A 68 8.36 -13.22 -1.41
C LYS A 68 8.69 -14.30 -0.37
N LYS A 69 7.95 -14.37 0.74
CA LYS A 69 8.18 -15.31 1.85
C LYS A 69 9.58 -15.21 2.47
N LYS A 70 10.28 -14.08 2.32
CA LYS A 70 11.61 -13.86 2.90
C LYS A 70 11.52 -13.48 4.37
N ARG A 71 10.53 -12.65 4.74
CA ARG A 71 10.25 -12.22 6.12
C ARG A 71 8.78 -11.86 6.27
N THR A 72 8.07 -12.45 7.23
CA THR A 72 6.65 -12.15 7.48
C THR A 72 6.51 -11.12 8.60
N ASN A 73 6.59 -9.84 8.26
CA ASN A 73 6.49 -8.74 9.24
C ASN A 73 5.53 -7.63 8.82
N HIS A 74 4.72 -7.86 7.78
CA HIS A 74 3.79 -6.87 7.25
C HIS A 74 2.36 -7.44 7.16
N GLY A 75 1.47 -6.99 8.04
CA GLY A 75 0.15 -7.62 8.20
C GLY A 75 -0.81 -7.50 7.01
N GLY A 76 -0.67 -6.50 6.14
CA GLY A 76 -1.41 -6.40 4.87
C GLY A 76 -0.88 -7.40 3.84
N ALA A 77 0.42 -7.32 3.53
CA ALA A 77 1.15 -8.29 2.72
C ALA A 77 0.97 -9.76 3.15
N ASP A 78 0.85 -10.06 4.44
CA ASP A 78 0.59 -11.43 4.94
C ASP A 78 -0.79 -11.95 4.50
N ARG A 79 -1.78 -11.05 4.36
CA ARG A 79 -3.09 -11.37 3.78
C ARG A 79 -3.04 -11.46 2.25
N PHE A 80 -2.24 -10.59 1.63
CA PHE A 80 -1.95 -10.66 0.21
C PHE A 80 -1.33 -12.03 -0.14
N LEU A 81 -0.34 -12.45 0.64
CA LEU A 81 0.35 -13.72 0.51
C LEU A 81 -0.59 -14.92 0.69
N TYR A 82 -1.58 -14.82 1.59
CA TYR A 82 -2.58 -15.88 1.76
C TYR A 82 -3.30 -16.19 0.44
N LYS A 83 -3.72 -15.14 -0.29
CA LYS A 83 -4.38 -15.27 -1.61
C LYS A 83 -3.38 -15.63 -2.71
N TYR A 84 -2.24 -14.98 -2.74
CA TYR A 84 -1.25 -15.08 -3.82
C TYR A 84 0.05 -15.70 -3.32
N GLN A 85 0.05 -17.01 -3.16
CA GLN A 85 1.17 -17.73 -2.57
C GLN A 85 2.37 -17.90 -3.52
N ASN A 86 2.13 -17.84 -4.83
CA ASN A 86 3.16 -17.93 -5.86
C ASN A 86 3.47 -16.53 -6.40
N TYR A 87 4.57 -15.93 -5.91
CA TYR A 87 5.00 -14.60 -6.31
C TYR A 87 5.30 -14.50 -7.81
N ASP A 88 5.96 -15.50 -8.39
CA ASP A 88 6.34 -15.44 -9.81
C ASP A 88 5.15 -15.47 -10.76
N ALA A 89 4.03 -16.07 -10.32
CA ALA A 89 2.79 -16.10 -11.11
C ALA A 89 2.03 -14.77 -11.11
N ILE A 90 2.32 -13.86 -10.16
CA ILE A 90 1.50 -12.65 -9.94
C ILE A 90 2.28 -11.35 -10.06
N LYS A 91 3.62 -11.40 -10.01
CA LYS A 91 4.48 -10.21 -9.88
C LYS A 91 4.26 -9.19 -11.00
N ASP A 92 3.96 -9.67 -12.20
CA ASP A 92 3.76 -8.84 -13.38
C ASP A 92 2.35 -8.22 -13.41
N SER A 93 1.41 -8.73 -12.61
CA SER A 93 0.04 -8.17 -12.47
C SER A 93 -0.08 -7.21 -11.28
N ILE A 94 0.99 -6.98 -10.49
CA ILE A 94 0.94 -6.05 -9.36
C ILE A 94 1.27 -4.62 -9.82
N TYR A 95 0.45 -3.67 -9.39
CA TYR A 95 0.68 -2.25 -9.56
C TYR A 95 0.72 -1.52 -8.24
N VAL A 96 1.42 -0.39 -8.21
CA VAL A 96 1.48 0.51 -7.06
C VAL A 96 1.31 1.96 -7.48
N ALA A 97 0.64 2.72 -6.63
CA ALA A 97 0.59 4.17 -6.67
C ALA A 97 0.85 4.71 -5.26
N ILE A 98 1.47 5.89 -5.16
CA ILE A 98 1.80 6.51 -3.87
C ILE A 98 1.33 7.95 -3.79
N GLN A 99 1.07 8.41 -2.57
CA GLN A 99 0.98 9.83 -2.24
C GLN A 99 1.97 10.12 -1.11
N SER A 100 3.05 10.83 -1.45
CA SER A 100 4.11 11.19 -0.49
C SER A 100 3.82 12.49 0.25
N PHE A 101 4.20 12.55 1.52
CA PHE A 101 4.08 13.74 2.37
C PHE A 101 5.45 14.08 2.93
N LYS A 102 6.00 15.23 2.53
CA LYS A 102 7.34 15.64 2.96
C LYS A 102 7.30 16.18 4.39
N CYS A 103 7.82 15.39 5.33
CA CYS A 103 8.09 15.80 6.72
C CYS A 103 9.24 14.99 7.32
N ASN A 104 9.79 15.45 8.45
CA ASN A 104 10.81 14.75 9.21
C ASN A 104 10.17 13.78 10.21
N THR A 105 10.36 12.47 9.99
CA THR A 105 9.83 11.41 10.87
C THR A 105 10.85 10.92 11.92
N LYS A 106 12.10 11.38 11.86
CA LYS A 106 13.15 10.95 12.80
C LYS A 106 13.14 11.80 14.07
N ASN A 107 13.09 13.11 13.91
CA ASN A 107 13.06 14.11 14.98
C ASN A 107 11.98 15.16 14.63
N PRO A 108 10.70 14.82 14.77
CA PRO A 108 9.62 15.64 14.26
C PRO A 108 9.48 16.94 15.06
N LEU A 109 9.36 18.07 14.36
CA LEU A 109 8.86 19.33 14.91
C LEU A 109 7.33 19.31 14.98
N PRO A 110 6.68 20.25 15.69
CA PRO A 110 5.22 20.31 15.75
C PRO A 110 4.53 20.35 14.37
N GLN A 111 5.17 20.92 13.34
CA GLN A 111 4.64 20.91 11.98
C GLN A 111 4.70 19.51 11.36
N ASP A 112 5.79 18.76 11.56
CA ASP A 112 5.92 17.39 11.07
C ASP A 112 4.86 16.48 11.70
N LEU A 113 4.61 16.64 13.02
CA LEU A 113 3.57 15.88 13.73
C LEU A 113 2.17 16.12 13.13
N ARG A 114 1.86 17.37 12.75
CA ARG A 114 0.59 17.67 12.06
C ARG A 114 0.51 16.98 10.70
N ILE A 115 1.59 16.99 9.92
CA ILE A 115 1.66 16.29 8.63
C ILE A 115 1.49 14.77 8.82
N MET A 116 2.12 14.18 9.85
CA MET A 116 1.96 12.76 10.17
C MET A 116 0.53 12.40 10.57
N GLY A 117 -0.18 13.34 11.23
CA GLY A 117 -1.61 13.25 11.50
C GLY A 117 -2.43 13.25 10.20
N GLU A 118 -2.12 14.17 9.28
CA GLU A 118 -2.77 14.22 7.95
C GLU A 118 -2.54 12.95 7.13
N ILE A 119 -1.36 12.32 7.22
CA ILE A 119 -1.11 11.01 6.59
C ILE A 119 -2.05 9.95 7.16
N THR A 120 -2.24 9.94 8.47
CA THR A 120 -3.11 8.95 9.12
C THR A 120 -4.56 9.18 8.72
N LYS A 121 -5.03 10.43 8.76
CA LYS A 121 -6.35 10.81 8.26
C LYS A 121 -6.54 10.42 6.80
N CYS A 122 -5.55 10.68 5.95
CA CYS A 122 -5.60 10.35 4.53
C CYS A 122 -5.77 8.85 4.26
N GLU A 123 -5.25 7.97 5.11
CA GLU A 123 -5.50 6.52 5.00
C GLU A 123 -7.00 6.19 5.16
N TYR A 124 -7.65 6.78 6.17
CA TYR A 124 -9.09 6.62 6.39
C TYR A 124 -9.91 7.23 5.26
N ASP A 125 -9.52 8.42 4.79
CA ASP A 125 -10.19 9.06 3.67
C ASP A 125 -10.08 8.19 2.38
N CYS A 126 -8.93 7.53 2.15
CA CYS A 126 -8.79 6.58 1.05
C CYS A 126 -9.72 5.38 1.18
N TRP A 127 -9.91 4.84 2.38
CA TRP A 127 -10.88 3.76 2.61
C TRP A 127 -12.31 4.23 2.38
N ALA A 128 -12.68 5.41 2.89
CA ALA A 128 -14.00 5.99 2.67
C ALA A 128 -14.29 6.15 1.17
N MET A 129 -13.39 6.80 0.43
CA MET A 129 -13.53 6.97 -1.03
C MET A 129 -13.62 5.64 -1.78
N TYR A 130 -12.83 4.64 -1.38
CA TYR A 130 -12.91 3.33 -2.01
C TYR A 130 -14.26 2.66 -1.75
N ILE A 131 -14.77 2.73 -0.52
CA ILE A 131 -16.08 2.16 -0.13
C ILE A 131 -17.21 2.89 -0.86
N GLU A 132 -17.17 4.21 -0.95
CA GLU A 132 -18.16 5.01 -1.71
C GLU A 132 -18.22 4.56 -3.17
N ASN A 133 -17.07 4.30 -3.78
CA ASN A 133 -16.99 3.92 -5.20
C ASN A 133 -17.26 2.43 -5.48
N ASN A 134 -16.97 1.55 -4.52
CA ASN A 134 -16.93 0.09 -4.76
C ASN A 134 -17.84 -0.72 -3.81
N GLY A 135 -18.49 -0.06 -2.85
CA GLY A 135 -19.44 -0.69 -1.90
C GLY A 135 -18.81 -1.62 -0.85
N ARG A 136 -17.48 -1.68 -0.75
CA ARG A 136 -16.74 -2.56 0.18
C ARG A 136 -15.36 -2.02 0.50
N PHE A 137 -14.71 -2.56 1.53
CA PHE A 137 -13.27 -2.30 1.75
C PHE A 137 -12.41 -2.91 0.63
N PRO A 138 -11.18 -2.38 0.40
CA PRO A 138 -10.17 -3.10 -0.34
C PRO A 138 -9.93 -4.46 0.31
N LYS A 139 -9.76 -5.49 -0.51
CA LYS A 139 -9.78 -6.90 -0.07
C LYS A 139 -8.89 -7.17 1.15
N PHE A 140 -7.67 -6.65 1.17
CA PHE A 140 -6.71 -6.91 2.25
C PHE A 140 -6.76 -5.89 3.40
N ASN A 141 -7.59 -4.86 3.27
CA ASN A 141 -7.95 -3.95 4.37
C ASN A 141 -9.16 -4.47 5.17
N ASP A 142 -9.99 -5.34 4.59
CA ASP A 142 -11.06 -6.04 5.30
C ASP A 142 -10.49 -7.11 6.24
N LYS A 143 -10.08 -6.68 7.43
CA LYS A 143 -9.38 -7.53 8.41
C LYS A 143 -10.22 -8.68 8.94
N ASN A 144 -11.55 -8.59 8.84
CA ASN A 144 -12.48 -9.60 9.33
C ASN A 144 -12.55 -10.79 8.37
N ASN A 145 -12.49 -10.52 7.06
CA ASN A 145 -12.61 -11.54 6.03
C ASN A 145 -11.28 -11.97 5.42
N ALA A 146 -10.24 -11.13 5.51
CA ALA A 146 -8.94 -11.43 4.94
C ALA A 146 -8.04 -12.21 5.92
N LEU A 147 -7.93 -13.52 5.65
CA LEU A 147 -7.05 -14.44 6.36
C LEU A 147 -5.57 -14.10 6.15
N LYS A 148 -4.76 -14.44 7.17
CA LYS A 148 -3.31 -14.26 7.15
C LYS A 148 -2.62 -15.57 6.86
N PHE A 149 -1.62 -15.57 5.98
CA PHE A 149 -0.82 -16.75 5.69
C PHE A 149 -0.15 -17.30 6.96
N SER A 150 0.41 -16.41 7.79
CA SER A 150 1.05 -16.77 9.07
C SER A 150 0.14 -17.43 10.11
N LYS A 151 -1.19 -17.38 9.94
CA LYS A 151 -2.15 -17.95 10.90
C LYS A 151 -2.72 -19.30 10.46
N ILE A 152 -2.38 -19.79 9.28
CA ILE A 152 -2.72 -21.15 8.87
C ILE A 152 -1.85 -22.08 9.72
N ARG A 153 -2.46 -22.84 10.64
CA ARG A 153 -1.79 -23.96 11.27
C ARG A 153 -1.58 -25.02 10.18
N THR A 154 -0.33 -25.22 9.78
CA THR A 154 0.12 -26.48 9.15
C THR A 154 0.19 -27.56 10.21
#